data_AF-A0A0G1VXI8-F1
#
_entry.id   AF-A0A0G1VXI8-F1
#
_cell.length_a   1.000
_cell.length_b   1.000
_cell.length_c   1.000
_cell.angle_alpha   90.00
_cell.angle_beta   90.00
_cell.angle_gamma   90.00
#
_symmetry.space_group_name_H-M   'P 1'
#
loop_
_entity.id
_entity.type
_entity.pdbx_description
1 polymer ?
#
loop_
_entity_poly.entity_id
_entity_poly.type
_entity_poly.pdbx_seq_one_letter_code
_entity_poly.pdbx_strand_id
1 'polypeptide(L)'
;MIDQIARIRWEETDSEISALIRESVLIKKYRPRFNVLLKDDKSYVMVGIIKEEFPRVVTMHQIQADAYKKECNSSRVQIKIWLGPYTGVYALKETLAFLRRIFPYCT
;
A
#
# COMPACT_ATOMS: atom_id res chain seq x y z
N MET A 1 -1.90 4.09 -33.67
CA MET A 1 -1.79 3.82 -32.21
C MET A 1 -0.40 4.19 -31.70
N ILE A 2 0.66 3.79 -32.41
CA ILE A 2 2.03 4.21 -32.12
C ILE A 2 2.26 5.70 -32.44
N ASP A 3 1.64 6.22 -33.50
CA ASP A 3 1.72 7.64 -33.87
C ASP A 3 1.12 8.62 -32.84
N GLN A 4 0.35 8.12 -31.86
CA GLN A 4 -0.21 8.93 -30.76
C GLN A 4 0.76 9.06 -29.58
N ILE A 5 1.91 8.38 -29.61
CA ILE A 5 2.86 8.35 -28.51
C ILE A 5 3.82 9.53 -28.65
N ALA A 6 3.64 10.56 -27.82
CA ALA A 6 4.52 11.72 -27.80
C ALA A 6 5.79 11.51 -26.95
N ARG A 7 5.75 10.60 -25.96
CA ARG A 7 6.85 10.38 -25.01
C ARG A 7 6.80 8.99 -24.39
N ILE A 8 7.98 8.40 -24.18
CA ILE A 8 8.18 7.14 -23.46
C ILE A 8 8.94 7.42 -22.17
N ARG A 9 8.61 6.70 -21.10
CA ARG A 9 9.30 6.70 -19.80
C ARG A 9 9.34 5.28 -19.28
N TRP A 10 10.44 4.90 -18.63
CA TRP A 10 10.58 3.66 -17.87
C TRP A 10 11.07 3.98 -16.46
N GLU A 11 10.78 3.08 -15.53
CA GLU A 11 11.25 3.11 -14.14
C GLU A 11 11.83 1.73 -13.82
N GLU A 12 13.03 1.68 -13.27
CA GLU A 12 13.69 0.43 -12.88
C GLU A 12 13.19 0.01 -11.48
N THR A 13 12.99 -1.29 -11.27
CA THR A 13 12.50 -1.85 -10.01
C THR A 13 13.32 -3.06 -9.59
N ASP A 14 13.46 -3.26 -8.28
CA ASP A 14 14.33 -4.28 -7.71
C ASP A 14 13.88 -5.74 -7.97
N SER A 15 12.60 -5.96 -8.28
CA SER A 15 12.04 -7.29 -8.55
C SER A 15 10.85 -7.26 -9.49
N GLU A 16 10.53 -8.39 -10.11
CA GLU A 16 9.35 -8.57 -10.96
C GLU A 16 8.05 -8.29 -10.20
N ILE A 17 7.98 -8.69 -8.94
CA ILE A 17 6.81 -8.46 -8.07
C ILE A 17 6.66 -6.97 -7.80
N SER A 18 7.76 -6.27 -7.50
CA SER A 18 7.77 -4.82 -7.33
C SER A 18 7.33 -4.10 -8.60
N ALA A 19 7.77 -4.57 -9.79
CA ALA A 19 7.36 -4.06 -11.09
C ALA A 19 5.84 -4.18 -11.29
N LEU A 20 5.28 -5.36 -11.02
CA LEU A 20 3.85 -5.64 -11.17
C LEU A 20 2.99 -4.76 -10.23
N ILE A 21 3.44 -4.59 -8.99
CA ILE A 21 2.78 -3.68 -8.03
C ILE A 21 2.84 -2.24 -8.54
N ARG A 22 4.00 -1.79 -9.02
CA ARG A 22 4.20 -0.43 -9.55
C ARG A 22 3.31 -0.17 -10.75
N GLU A 23 3.23 -1.13 -11.67
CA GLU A 23 2.35 -1.09 -12.84
C GLU A 23 0.88 -0.94 -12.41
N SER A 24 0.41 -1.78 -11.49
CA SER A 24 -0.98 -1.71 -11.01
C SER A 24 -1.30 -0.34 -10.39
N VAL A 25 -0.37 0.23 -9.60
CA VAL A 25 -0.53 1.57 -9.01
C VAL A 25 -0.64 2.65 -10.09
N LEU A 26 0.19 2.59 -11.13
CA LEU A 26 0.16 3.56 -12.22
C LEU A 26 -1.11 3.44 -13.07
N ILE A 27 -1.54 2.22 -13.40
CA ILE A 27 -2.78 1.98 -14.15
C ILE A 27 -3.98 2.51 -13.38
N LYS A 28 -4.07 2.27 -12.07
CA LYS A 28 -5.15 2.78 -11.22
C LYS A 28 -5.15 4.30 -11.13
N LYS A 29 -3.97 4.92 -11.05
CA LYS A 29 -3.81 6.38 -10.97
C LYS A 29 -4.19 7.09 -12.26
N TYR A 30 -3.74 6.59 -13.42
CA TYR A 30 -3.90 7.27 -14.70
C TYR A 30 -5.05 6.76 -15.56
N ARG A 31 -5.63 5.60 -15.22
CA ARG A 31 -6.72 4.94 -15.97
C ARG A 31 -6.54 5.02 -17.50
N PRO A 32 -5.36 4.63 -18.04
CA PRO A 32 -5.07 4.82 -19.45
C PRO A 32 -6.10 4.12 -20.34
N ARG A 33 -6.49 4.79 -21.43
CA ARG A 33 -7.57 4.33 -22.32
C ARG A 33 -7.34 2.91 -22.85
N PHE A 34 -6.09 2.57 -23.14
CA PHE A 34 -5.70 1.32 -23.79
C PHE A 34 -5.49 0.14 -22.82
N ASN A 35 -5.36 0.37 -21.50
CA ASN A 35 -5.25 -0.76 -20.56
C ASN A 35 -6.62 -1.39 -20.33
N VAL A 36 -6.71 -2.72 -20.40
CA VAL A 36 -7.93 -3.46 -20.05
C VAL A 36 -7.80 -4.09 -18.66
N LEU A 37 -6.62 -4.66 -18.40
CA LEU A 37 -6.29 -5.32 -17.14
C LEU A 37 -5.90 -4.33 -16.03
N LEU A 38 -5.95 -4.79 -14.78
CA LEU A 38 -5.51 -4.05 -13.59
C LEU A 38 -6.27 -2.73 -13.31
N LYS A 39 -7.42 -2.53 -13.97
CA LYS A 39 -8.37 -1.45 -13.72
C LYS A 39 -9.27 -1.67 -12.51
N ASP A 40 -9.28 -2.89 -11.96
CA ASP A 40 -10.10 -3.29 -10.82
C ASP A 40 -9.73 -2.51 -9.55
N ASP A 41 -10.73 -2.20 -8.72
CA ASP A 41 -10.59 -1.32 -7.55
C ASP A 41 -10.05 -2.03 -6.30
N LYS A 42 -9.56 -3.28 -6.42
CA LYS A 42 -8.90 -3.98 -5.32
C LYS A 42 -7.75 -3.16 -4.77
N SER A 43 -7.91 -2.71 -3.53
CA SER A 43 -6.94 -1.90 -2.81
C SER A 43 -6.04 -2.81 -1.98
N TYR A 44 -4.72 -2.64 -2.12
CA TYR A 44 -3.76 -3.36 -1.30
C TYR A 44 -3.92 -3.01 0.17
N VAL A 45 -3.52 -3.90 1.07
CA VAL A 45 -3.53 -3.62 2.50
C VAL A 45 -2.18 -3.06 2.91
N MET A 46 -2.21 -2.05 3.77
CA MET A 46 -1.03 -1.47 4.41
C MET A 46 -1.10 -1.70 5.91
N VAL A 47 0.07 -1.87 6.52
CA VAL A 47 0.22 -1.93 7.98
C VAL A 47 0.85 -0.63 8.46
N GLY A 48 0.19 0.06 9.37
CA GLY A 48 0.73 1.22 10.07
C GLY A 48 1.13 0.84 11.49
N ILE A 49 2.32 1.27 11.92
CA ILE A 49 2.75 1.16 13.31
C ILE A 49 2.76 2.55 13.93
N ILE A 50 1.90 2.73 14.93
CA ILE A 50 1.77 3.97 15.70
C ILE A 50 2.78 3.96 16.84
N LYS A 51 3.48 5.08 17.05
CA LYS A 51 4.43 5.26 18.16
C LYS A 51 3.70 5.83 19.38
N GLU A 52 2.99 4.97 20.09
CA GLU A 52 2.42 5.23 21.41
C GLU A 52 3.21 4.47 22.48
N GLU A 53 2.87 4.66 23.77
CA GLU A 53 3.49 3.95 24.90
C GLU A 53 3.42 2.43 24.74
N PHE A 54 2.30 1.94 24.21
CA PHE A 54 2.18 0.60 23.65
C PHE A 54 2.11 0.71 22.12
N PRO A 55 3.00 0.04 21.36
CA PRO A 55 2.94 0.09 19.91
C PRO A 55 1.59 -0.44 19.46
N ARG A 56 0.90 0.34 18.62
CA ARG A 56 -0.37 -0.07 18.03
C ARG A 56 -0.19 -0.37 16.56
N VAL A 57 -0.66 -1.53 16.13
CA VAL A 57 -0.57 -1.99 14.75
C VAL A 57 -1.95 -1.91 14.11
N VAL A 58 -2.06 -1.07 13.09
CA VAL A 58 -3.31 -0.87 12.34
C VAL A 58 -3.16 -1.42 10.93
N THR A 59 -4.18 -2.13 10.45
CA THR A 59 -4.26 -2.58 9.06
C THR A 59 -5.33 -1.78 8.33
N MET A 60 -4.97 -1.09 7.26
CA MET A 60 -5.89 -0.27 6.47
C MET A 60 -5.73 -0.56 4.98
N HIS A 61 -6.77 -0.35 4.19
CA HIS A 61 -6.59 -0.37 2.74
C HIS A 61 -5.73 0.83 2.29
N GLN A 62 -4.96 0.67 1.22
CA GLN A 62 -4.04 1.69 0.72
C GLN A 62 -4.70 3.05 0.52
N ILE A 63 -5.94 3.09 0.02
CA ILE A 63 -6.70 4.33 -0.16
C ILE A 63 -6.92 5.03 1.19
N GLN A 64 -7.29 4.27 2.22
CA GLN A 64 -7.48 4.80 3.58
C GLN A 64 -6.16 5.20 4.21
N ALA A 65 -5.10 4.43 4.02
CA ALA A 65 -3.76 4.76 4.51
C ALA A 65 -3.22 6.05 3.88
N ASP A 66 -3.43 6.25 2.57
CA ASP A 66 -3.02 7.46 1.87
C ASP A 66 -3.88 8.68 2.25
N ALA A 67 -5.17 8.49 2.55
CA ALA A 67 -6.01 9.53 3.14
C ALA A 67 -5.54 9.90 4.56
N TYR A 68 -5.26 8.90 5.39
CA TYR A 68 -4.77 9.08 6.76
C TYR A 68 -3.42 9.80 6.79
N LYS A 69 -2.49 9.46 5.89
CA LYS A 69 -1.21 10.19 5.73
C LYS A 69 -1.41 11.69 5.46
N LYS A 70 -2.43 12.06 4.69
CA LYS A 70 -2.74 13.48 4.38
C LYS A 70 -3.34 14.22 5.58
N GLU A 71 -4.22 13.56 6.35
CA GLU A 71 -4.83 14.14 7.56
C GLU A 71 -3.86 14.23 8.75
N CYS A 72 -2.84 13.37 8.81
CA CYS A 72 -1.90 13.30 9.94
C CYS A 72 -1.02 14.54 10.16
N ASN A 73 -1.06 15.54 9.27
CA ASN A 73 -0.39 16.82 9.54
C ASN A 73 -1.05 17.60 10.70
N SER A 74 -2.28 17.27 11.09
CA SER A 74 -3.03 17.92 12.19
C SER A 74 -3.37 17.00 13.39
N SER A 75 -3.16 15.69 13.28
CA SER A 75 -3.65 14.72 14.26
C SER A 75 -2.59 14.34 15.31
N ARG A 76 -3.04 14.14 16.56
CA ARG A 76 -2.20 13.76 17.72
C ARG A 76 -1.57 12.35 17.60
N VAL A 77 -2.11 11.51 16.73
CA VAL A 77 -1.66 10.12 16.52
C VAL A 77 -0.77 10.07 15.29
N GLN A 78 0.54 9.91 15.50
CA GLN A 78 1.53 9.84 14.42
C GLN A 78 1.91 8.39 14.14
N ILE A 79 1.65 7.94 12.91
CA ILE A 79 2.17 6.66 12.41
C ILE A 79 3.66 6.85 12.12
N LYS A 80 4.48 6.04 12.79
CA LYS A 80 5.94 6.07 12.64
C LYS A 80 6.38 5.40 11.36
N ILE A 81 5.76 4.26 11.03
CA ILE A 81 6.18 3.42 9.91
C ILE A 81 4.94 2.86 9.21
N TRP A 82 4.96 2.94 7.88
CA TRP A 82 4.04 2.23 6.99
C TRP A 82 4.77 1.08 6.32
N LEU A 83 4.18 -0.11 6.37
CA LEU A 83 4.67 -1.33 5.74
C LEU A 83 3.65 -1.82 4.70
N GLY A 84 4.13 -2.44 3.63
CA GLY A 84 3.31 -2.88 2.49
C GLY A 84 3.57 -2.03 1.24
N PRO A 85 2.85 -2.25 0.13
CA PRO A 85 1.54 -2.90 0.01
C PRO A 85 1.56 -4.44 0.04
N TYR A 86 0.60 -5.03 0.76
CA TYR A 86 0.41 -6.48 0.84
C TYR A 86 -0.79 -6.92 0.01
N THR A 87 -0.62 -8.04 -0.71
CA THR A 87 -1.64 -8.64 -1.59
C THR A 87 -2.59 -9.58 -0.85
N GLY A 88 -2.10 -10.31 0.17
CA GLY A 88 -2.86 -11.30 0.92
C GLY A 88 -3.30 -10.81 2.30
N VAL A 89 -4.57 -10.41 2.45
CA VAL A 89 -5.13 -9.97 3.75
C VAL A 89 -5.07 -11.08 4.80
N TYR A 90 -5.36 -12.32 4.40
CA TYR A 90 -5.36 -13.48 5.31
C TYR A 90 -3.96 -13.80 5.83
N ALA A 91 -2.98 -13.94 4.94
CA ALA A 91 -1.59 -14.17 5.31
C ALA A 91 -1.04 -13.04 6.21
N LEU A 92 -1.44 -11.79 5.96
CA LEU A 92 -1.07 -10.66 6.80
C LEU A 92 -1.68 -10.78 8.21
N LYS A 93 -2.96 -11.12 8.31
CA LYS A 93 -3.62 -11.31 9.61
C LYS A 93 -3.01 -12.47 10.40
N GLU A 94 -2.66 -13.56 9.73
CA GLU A 94 -2.02 -14.71 10.34
C GLU A 94 -0.62 -14.38 10.86
N THR A 95 0.19 -13.69 10.04
CA THR A 95 1.53 -13.25 10.46
C THR A 95 1.48 -12.26 11.62
N LEU A 96 0.52 -11.34 11.62
CA LEU A 96 0.28 -10.45 12.77
C LEU A 96 -0.17 -11.23 14.01
N ALA A 97 -1.11 -12.18 13.87
CA ALA A 97 -1.54 -13.01 14.99
C ALA A 97 -0.36 -13.81 15.60
N PHE A 98 0.53 -14.32 14.76
CA PHE A 98 1.75 -14.99 15.20
C PHE A 98 2.71 -14.02 15.90
N LEU A 99 2.99 -12.86 15.31
CA LEU A 99 3.88 -11.84 15.88
C LEU A 99 3.39 -11.33 17.23
N ARG A 100 2.07 -11.19 17.42
CA ARG A 100 1.46 -10.75 18.69
C ARG A 100 1.80 -11.66 19.86
N ARG A 101 2.09 -12.94 19.60
CA ARG A 101 2.48 -13.90 20.64
C ARG A 101 3.92 -13.69 21.12
N ILE A 102 4.77 -13.10 20.28
CA ILE A 102 6.19 -12.81 20.58
C ILE A 102 6.35 -11.36 21.06
N PHE A 103 5.67 -10.42 20.41
CA PHE A 103 5.71 -9.00 20.71
C PHE A 103 4.33 -8.52 21.14
N PRO A 104 4.14 -8.11 22.41
CA PRO A 104 2.88 -7.54 22.86
C PRO A 104 2.66 -6.17 22.22
N TYR A 105 1.63 -6.05 21.39
CA TYR A 105 1.21 -4.79 20.77
C TYR A 105 -0.32 -4.69 20.74
N CYS A 106 -0.83 -3.46 20.71
CA CYS A 106 -2.26 -3.17 20.66
C CYS A 106 -2.77 -3.20 19.21
N THR A 107 -4.04 -3.59 19.00
CA THR A 107 -4.69 -3.57 17.67
C THR A 107 -5.77 -2.50 17.65
#